data_AF-A0A914U5U9-F1
#
_entry.id   AF-A0A914U5U9-F1
#
_cell.length_a   1.000
_cell.length_b   1.000
_cell.length_c   1.000
_cell.angle_alpha   90.00
_cell.angle_beta   90.00
_cell.angle_gamma   90.00
#
_symmetry.space_group_name_H-M   'P 1'
#
loop_
_entity.id
_entity.type
_entity.pdbx_description
1 polymer ?
#
loop_
_entity_poly.entity_id
_entity_poly.type
_entity_poly.pdbx_seq_one_letter_code
_entity_poly.pdbx_strand_id
1 'polypeptide(L)'
;MEDEKGIKKKELELKPKKCVDGFEYAEMIEAESSVAEYEKLKPNVAKTYAFELDPFQKQAIVAIVNGHSVFVAAHTSAVKTIIAEYAIAIKVRVT
;
A
#
# COMPACT_ATOMS: atom_id res chain seq x y z
N MET A 1 14.84 28.50 -28.92
CA MET A 1 13.66 27.71 -29.32
C MET A 1 14.03 26.29 -28.98
N GLU A 2 13.42 25.80 -27.90
CA GLU A 2 13.62 24.46 -27.38
C GLU A 2 12.93 23.48 -28.33
N ASP A 3 13.70 22.54 -28.88
CA ASP A 3 13.12 21.31 -29.42
C ASP A 3 13.60 20.17 -28.53
N GLU A 4 12.87 20.00 -27.42
CA GLU A 4 12.85 18.75 -26.70
C GLU A 4 12.18 17.66 -27.55
N LYS A 5 12.80 16.49 -27.64
CA LYS A 5 12.24 15.21 -27.15
C LYS A 5 12.83 14.05 -27.92
N GLY A 6 13.55 13.20 -27.19
CA GLY A 6 13.98 11.93 -27.74
C GLY A 6 14.88 11.09 -26.85
N ILE A 7 14.89 11.30 -25.53
CA ILE A 7 15.63 10.39 -24.65
C ILE A 7 14.75 9.19 -24.35
N LYS A 8 14.94 8.12 -25.14
CA LYS A 8 14.55 6.76 -24.75
C LYS A 8 15.39 6.39 -23.52
N LYS A 9 14.81 6.45 -22.32
CA LYS A 9 15.45 5.87 -21.13
C LYS A 9 15.14 4.38 -21.09
N LYS A 10 16.17 3.66 -21.51
CA LYS A 10 16.39 2.22 -21.40
C LYS A 10 16.58 1.87 -19.91
N GLU A 11 16.06 0.71 -19.54
CA GLU A 11 16.38 -0.10 -18.35
C GLU A 11 16.43 0.60 -16.99
N LEU A 12 15.49 0.25 -16.10
CA LEU A 12 15.80 0.22 -14.68
C LEU A 12 15.58 -1.22 -14.19
N GLU A 13 16.55 -2.10 -14.50
CA GLU A 13 16.64 -3.36 -13.77
C GLU A 13 17.03 -3.04 -12.32
N LEU A 14 16.09 -3.23 -11.40
CA LEU A 14 16.37 -3.37 -9.98
C LEU A 14 16.25 -4.86 -9.62
N LYS A 15 17.36 -5.58 -9.69
CA LYS A 15 17.58 -6.79 -8.88
C LYS A 15 18.71 -6.45 -7.91
N PRO A 16 18.49 -6.44 -6.59
CA PRO A 16 18.68 -7.68 -5.80
C PRO A 16 17.77 -7.70 -4.52
N LYS A 17 17.72 -8.69 -3.61
CA LYS A 17 18.76 -9.60 -3.09
C LYS A 17 18.07 -10.76 -2.35
N LYS A 18 18.61 -11.98 -2.42
CA LYS A 18 18.29 -13.04 -1.45
C LYS A 18 18.71 -12.56 -0.07
N CYS A 19 17.84 -12.67 0.92
CA CYS A 19 18.19 -12.35 2.29
C CYS A 19 18.95 -13.52 2.90
N VAL A 20 20.19 -13.20 3.24
CA VAL A 20 21.21 -14.01 3.91
C VAL A 20 21.17 -13.57 5.37
N ASP A 21 20.95 -14.49 6.31
CA ASP A 21 21.16 -14.38 7.78
C ASP A 21 21.11 -12.96 8.41
N GLY A 22 20.04 -12.20 8.17
CA GLY A 22 19.88 -10.85 8.70
C GLY A 22 18.43 -10.39 8.64
N PHE A 23 17.90 -9.90 9.75
CA PHE A 23 16.51 -9.49 9.86
C PHE A 23 16.23 -8.25 9.01
N GLU A 24 15.34 -8.39 8.02
CA GLU A 24 14.80 -7.28 7.24
C GLU A 24 13.44 -6.90 7.82
N TYR A 25 13.34 -5.69 8.39
CA TYR A 25 12.17 -5.24 9.15
C TYR A 25 11.20 -4.37 8.34
N ALA A 26 11.60 -3.97 7.12
CA ALA A 26 10.81 -3.10 6.27
C ALA A 26 10.96 -3.51 4.82
N GLU A 27 9.83 -3.60 4.13
CA GLU A 27 9.74 -3.90 2.70
C GLU A 27 9.05 -2.73 2.00
N MET A 28 9.61 -2.25 0.89
CA MET A 28 8.89 -1.33 0.01
C MET A 28 7.97 -2.14 -0.88
N ILE A 29 6.67 -1.81 -0.83
CA ILE A 29 5.64 -2.56 -1.54
C ILE A 29 5.03 -1.68 -2.64
N GLU A 30 4.94 -2.24 -3.84
CA GLU A 30 4.21 -1.65 -4.96
C GLU A 30 2.71 -1.58 -4.62
N ALA A 31 2.09 -0.42 -4.85
CA ALA A 31 0.73 -0.13 -4.39
C ALA A 31 -0.34 -1.04 -5.03
N GLU A 32 -0.10 -1.57 -6.23
CA GLU A 32 -1.06 -2.35 -7.00
C GLU A 32 -0.99 -3.86 -6.70
N SER A 33 0.09 -4.33 -6.07
CA SER A 33 0.38 -5.76 -5.86
C SER A 33 -0.70 -6.52 -5.07
N SER A 34 -1.51 -5.79 -4.32
CA SER A 34 -2.28 -6.27 -3.18
C SER A 34 -3.78 -5.98 -3.33
N VAL A 35 -4.16 -5.39 -4.46
CA VAL A 35 -5.56 -5.11 -4.81
C VAL A 35 -6.37 -6.40 -4.85
N ALA A 36 -5.81 -7.49 -5.40
CA ALA A 36 -6.48 -8.79 -5.47
C ALA A 36 -6.72 -9.42 -4.09
N GLU A 37 -5.85 -9.17 -3.11
CA GLU A 37 -6.01 -9.66 -1.73
C GLU A 37 -7.09 -8.85 -1.00
N TYR A 38 -7.12 -7.54 -1.20
CA TYR A 38 -8.17 -6.67 -0.67
C TYR A 38 -9.58 -7.11 -1.13
N GLU A 39 -9.75 -7.48 -2.40
CA GLU A 39 -11.04 -7.95 -2.91
C GLU A 39 -11.53 -9.23 -2.21
N LYS A 40 -10.61 -10.12 -1.81
CA LYS A 40 -10.96 -11.33 -1.03
C LYS A 40 -11.34 -10.99 0.40
N LEU A 41 -10.78 -9.91 0.95
CA LEU A 41 -11.03 -9.45 2.30
C LEU A 41 -12.33 -8.65 2.44
N LYS A 42 -12.84 -8.05 1.35
CA LYS A 42 -14.07 -7.22 1.32
C LYS A 42 -15.26 -7.74 2.14
N PRO A 43 -15.61 -9.04 2.16
CA PRO A 43 -16.73 -9.54 2.96
C PRO A 43 -16.56 -9.36 4.47
N ASN A 44 -15.31 -9.26 4.95
CA ASN A 44 -14.96 -9.25 6.37
C ASN A 44 -14.30 -7.95 6.82
N VAL A 45 -14.29 -6.89 6.00
CA VAL A 45 -13.63 -5.62 6.37
C VAL A 45 -14.28 -4.96 7.58
N ALA A 46 -13.46 -4.34 8.44
CA ALA A 46 -13.93 -3.68 9.65
C ALA A 46 -14.80 -2.43 9.39
N LYS A 47 -14.57 -1.75 8.26
CA LYS A 47 -15.28 -0.53 7.84
C LYS A 47 -15.38 -0.50 6.31
N THR A 48 -16.51 -0.04 5.80
CA THR A 48 -16.76 0.20 4.36
C THR A 48 -16.84 1.70 4.09
N TYR A 49 -16.54 2.08 2.85
CA TYR A 49 -16.57 3.47 2.37
C TYR A 49 -17.47 3.57 1.15
N ALA A 50 -18.12 4.73 0.97
CA ALA A 50 -19.04 4.97 -0.15
C ALA A 50 -18.32 5.21 -1.49
N PHE A 51 -17.00 5.26 -1.48
CA PHE A 51 -16.14 5.49 -2.64
C PHE A 51 -15.10 4.37 -2.74
N GLU A 52 -14.52 4.21 -3.93
CA GLU A 52 -13.48 3.23 -4.17
C GLU A 52 -12.15 3.71 -3.59
N LEU A 53 -11.47 2.82 -2.88
CA LEU A 53 -10.17 3.13 -2.29
C LEU A 53 -9.05 3.06 -3.34
N ASP A 54 -8.06 3.94 -3.20
CA ASP A 54 -6.86 3.90 -4.03
C ASP A 54 -6.04 2.62 -3.76
N PRO A 55 -5.22 2.15 -4.73
CA PRO A 55 -4.42 0.93 -4.57
C PRO A 55 -3.57 0.92 -3.29
N PHE A 56 -2.88 2.03 -2.99
CA PHE A 56 -2.06 2.14 -1.78
C PHE A 56 -2.87 2.08 -0.48
N GLN A 57 -4.13 2.56 -0.49
CA GLN A 57 -5.02 2.50 0.66
C GLN A 57 -5.48 1.06 0.89
N LYS A 58 -5.85 0.35 -0.19
CA LYS A 58 -6.19 -1.08 -0.14
C LYS A 58 -5.03 -1.90 0.40
N GLN A 59 -3.81 -1.61 -0.05
CA GLN A 59 -2.62 -2.31 0.42
C GLN A 59 -2.35 -2.05 1.90
N ALA A 60 -2.45 -0.80 2.35
CA ALA A 60 -2.29 -0.48 3.76
C ALA A 60 -3.32 -1.22 4.63
N ILE A 61 -4.56 -1.34 4.17
CA ILE A 61 -5.61 -2.10 4.85
C ILE A 61 -5.25 -3.59 4.95
N VAL A 62 -4.82 -4.22 3.85
CA VAL A 62 -4.39 -5.63 3.84
C VAL A 62 -3.25 -5.85 4.84
N ALA A 63 -2.23 -5.00 4.83
CA ALA A 63 -1.12 -5.09 5.76
C ALA A 63 -1.56 -4.96 7.24
N ILE A 64 -2.47 -4.03 7.55
CA ILE A 64 -3.01 -3.86 8.92
C ILE A 64 -3.79 -5.11 9.36
N VAL A 65 -4.61 -5.70 8.47
CA VAL A 65 -5.35 -6.93 8.78
C VAL A 65 -4.42 -8.11 9.04
N ASN A 66 -3.32 -8.19 8.31
CA ASN A 66 -2.29 -9.21 8.51
C ASN A 66 -1.42 -8.94 9.76
N GLY A 67 -1.71 -7.88 10.53
CA GLY A 67 -1.00 -7.56 11.77
C GLY A 67 0.33 -6.85 11.56
N HIS A 68 0.60 -6.33 10.36
CA HIS A 68 1.82 -5.61 10.04
C HIS A 68 1.68 -4.12 10.38
N SER A 69 2.83 -3.47 10.63
CA SER A 69 2.92 -2.01 10.72
C SER A 69 3.08 -1.40 9.32
N VAL A 70 2.44 -0.26 9.08
CA VAL A 70 2.45 0.41 7.78
C VAL A 70 3.05 1.81 7.89
N PHE A 71 3.87 2.19 6.89
CA PHE A 71 4.37 3.54 6.70
C PHE A 71 3.89 4.06 5.35
N VAL A 72 3.14 5.16 5.34
CA VAL A 72 2.46 5.67 4.13
C VAL A 72 2.94 7.08 3.82
N ALA A 73 3.60 7.24 2.67
CA ALA A 73 4.02 8.53 2.14
C ALA A 73 3.21 8.87 0.87
N ALA A 74 2.32 9.86 0.96
CA ALA A 74 1.52 10.33 -0.19
C ALA A 74 1.24 11.84 -0.07
N HIS A 75 0.84 12.49 -1.16
CA HIS A 75 0.55 13.93 -1.19
C HIS A 75 -0.59 14.35 -0.25
N THR A 76 -0.59 15.61 0.17
CA THR A 76 -1.63 16.24 1.00
C THR A 76 -2.88 16.49 0.15
N SER A 77 -3.70 15.45 0.00
CA SER A 77 -5.01 15.43 -0.69
C SER A 77 -5.47 14.00 -0.90
N ALA A 78 -4.53 13.03 -0.95
CA ALA A 78 -4.77 11.60 -1.15
C ALA A 78 -5.51 10.90 0.03
N VAL A 79 -6.08 11.67 0.95
CA VAL A 79 -6.95 11.18 2.03
C VAL A 79 -6.35 10.04 2.86
N LYS A 80 -5.05 10.17 3.22
CA LYS A 80 -4.33 9.17 4.05
C LYS A 80 -5.05 8.84 5.37
N THR A 81 -5.85 9.75 5.90
CA THR A 81 -6.61 9.59 7.16
C THR A 81 -7.49 8.34 7.20
N ILE A 82 -8.00 7.88 6.05
CA ILE A 82 -8.81 6.65 5.94
C ILE A 82 -8.09 5.43 6.51
N ILE A 83 -6.78 5.33 6.30
CA ILE A 83 -5.97 4.21 6.77
C ILE A 83 -5.94 4.19 8.30
N ALA A 84 -5.81 5.36 8.93
CA ALA A 84 -5.85 5.50 10.38
C ALA A 84 -7.24 5.20 10.95
N GLU A 85 -8.30 5.69 10.31
CA GLU A 85 -9.68 5.35 10.71
C GLU A 85 -9.94 3.85 10.66
N TYR A 86 -9.42 3.18 9.64
CA TYR A 86 -9.56 1.74 9.48
C TYR A 86 -8.81 0.96 10.57
N ALA A 87 -7.59 1.39 10.92
CA ALA A 87 -6.81 0.78 12.00
C ALA A 87 -7.55 0.84 13.35
N ILE A 88 -8.20 1.97 13.64
CA ILE A 88 -9.06 2.12 14.83
C ILE A 88 -10.26 1.17 14.74
N ALA A 89 -10.94 1.12 13.60
CA ALA A 89 -12.11 0.27 13.40
C ALA A 89 -11.79 -1.23 13.63
N ILE A 90 -10.62 -1.71 13.19
CA ILE A 90 -10.16 -3.07 13.48
C ILE A 90 -10.04 -3.31 14.99
N LYS A 91 -9.40 -2.39 15.71
CA LYS A 91 -9.21 -2.56 17.16
C LYS A 91 -10.52 -2.54 17.93
N VAL A 92 -11.46 -1.69 17.53
CA VAL A 92 -12.80 -1.66 18.14
C VAL A 92 -13.57 -2.95 17.85
N ARG A 93 -13.50 -3.47 16.61
CA ARG A 93 -14.23 -4.68 16.17
C ARG A 93 -13.75 -5.98 16.85
N VAL A 94 -12.49 -6.05 17.30
CA VAL A 94 -11.89 -7.27 17.88
C VAL A 94 -12.13 -7.38 19.39
N THR A 95 -12.98 -6.51 19.96
CA THR A 95 -13.44 -6.55 21.36
C THR A 95 -14.92 -6.88 21.42
#